data_AF-A0A7S2YU21-F1
#
_entry.id   AF-A0A7S2YU21-F1
#
_cell.length_a   1.000
_cell.length_b   1.000
_cell.length_c   1.000
_cell.angle_alpha   90.00
_cell.angle_beta   90.00
_cell.angle_gamma   90.00
#
_symmetry.space_group_name_H-M   'P 1'
#
loop_
_entity.id
_entity.type
_entity.pdbx_description
1 polymer ?
#
loop_
_entity_poly.entity_id
_entity_poly.type
_entity_poly.pdbx_seq_one_letter_code
_entity_poly.pdbx_strand_id
1 'polypeptide(L)'
;ESRVPFLAPFTGAMFLRRPWKRDVVNVRGSYNDETAAMIEYFVKEQKMARISIFYQNDSFGGAGLAGVQQALDGLSLSLYTEGTYERNSDDISQGFASVYSKKVAPEAVVMIG
;
A
#
# COMPACT_ATOMS: atom_id res chain seq x y z
N GLU A 1 4.57 24.22 -23.28
CA GLU A 1 4.62 22.76 -23.09
C GLU A 1 4.31 22.05 -24.40
N SER A 2 5.13 21.08 -24.77
CA SER A 2 4.89 20.21 -25.93
C SER A 2 3.78 19.21 -25.56
N ARG A 3 2.70 19.15 -26.34
CA ARG A 3 1.54 18.24 -26.15
C ARG A 3 1.89 16.77 -26.42
N VAL A 4 2.95 16.27 -25.80
CA VAL A 4 3.40 14.88 -25.95
C VAL A 4 2.75 14.06 -24.83
N PRO A 5 1.91 13.07 -25.16
CA PRO A 5 1.26 12.26 -24.15
C PRO A 5 2.27 11.36 -23.41
N PHE A 6 2.12 11.28 -22.10
CA PHE A 6 2.84 10.34 -21.25
C PHE A 6 2.01 9.05 -21.11
N LEU A 7 2.42 8.03 -21.86
CA LEU A 7 1.67 6.78 -22.00
C LEU A 7 2.28 5.69 -21.12
N ALA A 8 1.41 4.87 -20.53
CA ALA A 8 1.75 3.68 -19.77
C ALA A 8 2.89 3.86 -18.74
N PRO A 9 2.77 4.79 -17.77
CA PRO A 9 3.75 4.91 -16.70
C PRO A 9 3.91 3.57 -15.97
N PHE A 10 5.15 3.18 -15.68
CA PHE A 10 5.42 1.94 -14.95
C PHE A 10 4.83 1.94 -13.53
N THR A 11 4.57 3.11 -12.95
CA THR A 11 4.11 3.28 -11.57
C THR A 11 2.58 3.38 -11.43
N GLY A 12 2.06 2.81 -10.35
CA GLY A 12 0.69 2.98 -9.87
C GLY A 12 0.45 4.27 -9.08
N ALA A 13 1.42 5.18 -8.99
CA ALA A 13 1.36 6.33 -8.10
C ALA A 13 0.18 7.28 -8.41
N MET A 14 -0.43 7.80 -7.34
CA MET A 14 -1.62 8.64 -7.44
C MET A 14 -1.35 10.04 -8.00
N PHE A 15 -0.13 10.56 -7.93
CA PHE A 15 0.21 11.89 -8.49
C PHE A 15 0.11 11.95 -10.03
N LEU A 16 0.06 10.79 -10.69
CA LEU A 16 -0.20 10.67 -12.14
C LEU A 16 -1.70 10.54 -12.47
N ARG A 17 -2.57 10.51 -11.46
CA ARG A 17 -4.02 10.28 -11.58
C ARG A 17 -4.86 11.38 -10.90
N ARG A 18 -4.29 12.09 -9.92
CA ARG A 18 -4.94 13.16 -9.15
C ARG A 18 -4.04 14.39 -8.99
N PRO A 19 -4.52 15.60 -9.35
CA PRO A 19 -5.74 15.84 -10.14
C PRO A 19 -5.65 15.17 -11.52
N TRP A 20 -6.79 15.03 -12.22
CA TRP A 20 -6.81 14.38 -13.53
C TRP A 20 -5.89 15.10 -14.53
N LYS A 21 -5.05 14.33 -15.23
CA LYS A 21 -4.10 14.84 -16.22
C LYS A 21 -4.47 14.29 -17.60
N ARG A 22 -4.91 15.17 -18.50
CA ARG A 22 -5.36 14.78 -19.86
C ARG A 22 -4.28 14.06 -20.66
N ASP A 23 -3.02 14.45 -20.49
CA ASP A 23 -1.91 13.92 -21.27
C ASP A 23 -1.28 12.67 -20.62
N VAL A 24 -1.83 12.16 -19.53
CA VAL A 24 -1.33 10.93 -18.87
C VAL A 24 -2.33 9.80 -19.08
N VAL A 25 -1.90 8.75 -19.76
CA VAL A 25 -2.72 7.55 -19.98
C VAL A 25 -2.14 6.40 -19.16
N ASN A 26 -2.84 6.03 -18.10
CA ASN A 26 -2.48 4.91 -17.24
C ASN A 26 -3.11 3.61 -17.79
N VAL A 27 -2.32 2.55 -17.92
CA VAL A 27 -2.80 1.23 -18.39
C VAL A 27 -2.83 0.17 -17.28
N ARG A 28 -2.26 0.47 -16.12
CA ARG A 28 -2.25 -0.39 -14.91
C ARG A 28 -3.08 0.23 -13.79
N GLY A 29 -3.49 -0.61 -12.85
CA GLY A 29 -4.10 -0.19 -11.59
C GLY A 29 -3.22 0.81 -10.83
N SER A 30 -3.85 1.69 -10.06
CA SER A 30 -3.11 2.50 -9.10
C SER A 30 -2.67 1.67 -7.90
N TYR A 31 -1.71 2.16 -7.12
CA TYR A 31 -1.37 1.51 -5.84
C TYR A 31 -2.57 1.44 -4.89
N ASN A 32 -3.50 2.41 -4.97
CA ASN A 32 -4.76 2.38 -4.22
C ASN A 32 -5.68 1.26 -4.71
N ASP A 33 -5.78 1.03 -6.03
CA ASP A 33 -6.61 -0.06 -6.57
C ASP A 33 -6.01 -1.43 -6.21
N GLU A 34 -4.69 -1.57 -6.30
CA GLU A 34 -3.96 -2.80 -5.96
C GLU A 34 -4.11 -3.15 -4.48
N THR A 35 -3.90 -2.17 -3.59
CA THR A 35 -4.07 -2.36 -2.14
C THR A 35 -5.52 -2.58 -1.76
N ALA A 36 -6.49 -1.87 -2.37
CA ALA A 36 -7.90 -2.11 -2.15
C ALA A 36 -8.32 -3.53 -2.52
N ALA A 37 -7.93 -4.03 -3.69
CA ALA A 37 -8.23 -5.40 -4.11
C ALA A 37 -7.66 -6.44 -3.12
N MET A 38 -6.44 -6.22 -2.63
CA MET A 38 -5.80 -7.10 -1.64
C MET A 38 -6.54 -7.11 -0.30
N ILE A 39 -6.88 -5.93 0.23
CA ILE A 39 -7.59 -5.78 1.50
C ILE A 39 -9.01 -6.34 1.40
N GLU A 40 -9.72 -6.07 0.31
CA GLU A 40 -11.04 -6.63 0.08
C GLU A 40 -11.02 -8.16 0.07
N TYR A 41 -10.02 -8.77 -0.58
CA TYR A 41 -9.85 -10.22 -0.56
C TYR A 41 -9.61 -10.78 0.85
N PHE A 42 -8.72 -10.17 1.62
CA PHE A 42 -8.45 -10.62 3.00
C PHE A 42 -9.68 -10.51 3.91
N VAL A 43 -10.43 -9.42 3.81
CA VAL A 43 -11.58 -9.17 4.69
C VAL A 43 -12.81 -9.94 4.22
N LYS A 44 -13.17 -9.84 2.94
CA LYS A 44 -14.43 -10.39 2.43
C LYS A 44 -14.34 -11.89 2.18
N GLU A 45 -13.25 -12.36 1.60
CA GLU A 45 -13.11 -13.78 1.23
C GLU A 45 -12.45 -14.59 2.36
N GLN A 46 -11.34 -14.10 2.91
CA GLN A 46 -10.59 -14.83 3.93
C GLN A 46 -11.08 -14.57 5.37
N LYS A 47 -12.02 -13.63 5.56
CA LYS A 47 -12.59 -13.27 6.87
C LYS A 47 -11.55 -12.82 7.90
N MET A 48 -10.47 -12.22 7.44
CA MET A 48 -9.41 -11.67 8.28
C MET A 48 -9.75 -10.24 8.70
N ALA A 49 -9.44 -9.88 9.94
CA ALA A 49 -9.67 -8.55 10.51
C ALA A 49 -8.38 -7.90 11.06
N ARG A 50 -7.35 -8.70 11.40
CA ARG A 50 -6.06 -8.20 11.91
C ARG A 50 -5.05 -8.11 10.77
N ILE A 51 -5.18 -7.07 9.96
CA ILE A 51 -4.31 -6.83 8.81
C ILE A 51 -3.26 -5.78 9.18
N SER A 52 -1.99 -6.15 8.99
CA SER A 52 -0.83 -5.30 9.24
C SER A 52 -0.09 -4.98 7.96
N ILE A 53 0.85 -4.04 8.02
CA ILE A 53 1.69 -3.67 6.88
C ILE A 53 3.17 -3.61 7.27
N PHE A 54 4.01 -4.04 6.35
CA PHE A 54 5.47 -3.90 6.41
C PHE A 54 5.98 -3.24 5.13
N TYR A 55 6.54 -2.03 5.22
CA TYR A 55 6.80 -1.21 4.03
C TYR A 55 8.14 -0.48 4.03
N GLN A 56 8.65 -0.14 2.84
CA GLN A 56 9.84 0.71 2.69
C GLN A 56 9.61 2.11 3.25
N ASN A 57 10.60 2.66 3.97
CA ASN A 57 10.57 4.02 4.49
C ASN A 57 10.85 5.08 3.41
N ASP A 58 10.03 5.09 2.36
CA ASP A 58 10.11 6.06 1.28
C ASP A 58 8.72 6.41 0.72
N SER A 59 8.71 7.22 -0.35
CA SER A 59 7.46 7.64 -0.99
C SER A 59 6.64 6.50 -1.61
N PHE A 60 7.28 5.40 -2.00
CA PHE A 60 6.60 4.22 -2.57
C PHE A 60 5.92 3.43 -1.46
N GLY A 61 6.65 3.11 -0.39
CA GLY A 61 6.08 2.44 0.78
C GLY A 61 4.98 3.27 1.45
N GLY A 62 5.18 4.59 1.58
CA GLY A 62 4.15 5.50 2.09
C GLY A 62 2.88 5.55 1.24
N ALA A 63 2.99 5.43 -0.09
CA ALA A 63 1.82 5.31 -0.96
C ALA A 63 1.07 3.99 -0.74
N GLY A 64 1.79 2.89 -0.51
CA GLY A 64 1.21 1.60 -0.15
C GLY A 64 0.48 1.65 1.20
N LEU A 65 1.10 2.24 2.23
CA LEU A 65 0.48 2.46 3.54
C LEU A 65 -0.83 3.24 3.41
N ALA A 66 -0.81 4.37 2.70
CA ALA A 66 -2.00 5.18 2.49
C ALA A 66 -3.12 4.39 1.77
N GLY A 67 -2.78 3.59 0.77
CA GLY A 67 -3.73 2.73 0.05
C GLY A 67 -4.36 1.65 0.95
N VAL A 68 -3.54 0.96 1.74
CA VAL A 68 -4.00 -0.05 2.71
C VAL A 68 -4.92 0.58 3.76
N GLN A 69 -4.51 1.71 4.35
CA GLN A 69 -5.30 2.41 5.36
C GLN A 69 -6.65 2.84 4.77
N GLN A 70 -6.65 3.46 3.59
CA GLN A 70 -7.87 3.87 2.90
C GLN A 70 -8.82 2.69 2.64
N ALA A 71 -8.29 1.54 2.22
CA ALA A 71 -9.08 0.35 1.94
C ALA A 71 -9.68 -0.26 3.22
N LEU A 72 -8.92 -0.30 4.31
CA LEU A 72 -9.40 -0.76 5.62
C LEU A 72 -10.48 0.17 6.17
N ASP A 73 -10.27 1.49 6.09
CA ASP A 73 -11.24 2.49 6.55
C ASP A 73 -12.58 2.33 5.79
N GLY A 74 -12.52 2.06 4.48
CA GLY A 74 -13.71 1.77 3.66
C GLY A 74 -14.49 0.51 4.09
N LEU A 75 -13.84 -0.40 4.82
CA LEU A 75 -14.44 -1.60 5.40
C LEU A 75 -14.69 -1.46 6.92
N SER A 76 -14.57 -0.25 7.47
CA SER A 76 -14.70 0.04 8.91
C SER A 76 -13.72 -0.77 9.78
N LEU A 77 -12.54 -1.08 9.23
CA LEU A 77 -11.43 -1.70 9.93
C LEU A 77 -10.29 -0.68 10.09
N SER A 78 -9.45 -0.91 11.09
CA SER A 78 -8.23 -0.13 11.30
C SER A 78 -7.01 -1.01 11.03
N LEU A 79 -5.92 -0.41 10.57
CA LEU A 79 -4.63 -1.08 10.49
C LEU A 79 -4.24 -1.67 11.85
N TYR A 80 -3.87 -2.95 11.86
CA TYR A 80 -3.64 -3.68 13.11
C TYR A 80 -2.30 -3.30 13.73
N THR A 81 -1.22 -3.39 12.96
CA THR A 81 0.12 -2.90 13.30
C THR A 81 0.85 -2.51 12.03
N GLU A 82 1.89 -1.69 12.17
CA GLU A 82 2.76 -1.30 11.06
C GLU A 82 4.22 -1.52 11.43
N GLY A 83 5.05 -1.79 10.43
CA GLY A 83 6.48 -1.76 10.52
C GLY A 83 7.06 -1.17 9.24
N THR A 84 8.20 -0.51 9.37
CA THR A 84 8.90 0.09 8.25
C THR A 84 10.36 -0.34 8.22
N TYR A 85 10.99 -0.29 7.05
CA TYR A 85 12.40 -0.59 6.88
C TYR A 85 13.07 0.37 5.89
N GLU A 86 14.35 0.63 6.11
CA GLU A 86 15.12 1.50 5.22
C GLU A 86 15.38 0.84 3.86
N ARG A 87 15.28 1.64 2.80
CA ARG A 87 15.53 1.17 1.44
C ARG A 87 17.00 0.77 1.29
N ASN A 88 17.25 -0.37 0.62
CA ASN A 88 18.59 -0.94 0.43
C ASN A 88 19.31 -1.30 1.75
N SER A 89 18.55 -1.61 2.81
CA SER A 89 19.08 -2.08 4.08
C SER A 89 18.63 -3.51 4.37
N ASP A 90 19.52 -4.30 4.96
CA ASP A 90 19.18 -5.61 5.54
C ASP A 90 18.74 -5.49 7.00
N ASP A 91 18.84 -4.30 7.61
CA ASP A 91 18.37 -4.04 8.97
C ASP A 91 16.85 -3.83 8.99
N ILE A 92 16.12 -4.95 9.07
CA ILE A 92 14.65 -5.00 9.13
C ILE A 92 14.12 -5.35 10.52
N SER A 93 15.01 -5.64 11.48
CA SER A 93 14.67 -6.30 12.73
C SER A 93 13.66 -5.49 13.57
N GLN A 94 13.86 -4.18 13.65
CA GLN A 94 12.96 -3.30 14.39
C GLN A 94 11.58 -3.21 13.74
N GLY A 95 11.53 -3.06 12.42
CA GLY A 95 10.27 -2.99 11.69
C GLY A 95 9.49 -4.30 11.78
N PHE A 96 10.16 -5.45 11.67
CA PHE A 96 9.54 -6.76 11.86
C PHE A 96 8.99 -6.91 13.29
N ALA A 97 9.75 -6.53 14.33
CA ALA A 97 9.28 -6.55 15.70
C ALA A 97 8.05 -5.65 15.92
N SER A 98 7.99 -4.50 15.24
CA SER A 98 6.83 -3.59 15.30
C SER A 98 5.55 -4.24 14.76
N VAL A 99 5.63 -4.99 13.65
CA VAL A 99 4.50 -5.75 13.09
C VAL A 99 3.94 -6.76 14.10
N TYR A 100 4.80 -7.42 14.87
CA TYR A 100 4.41 -8.42 15.87
C TYR A 100 4.37 -7.88 17.32
N SER A 101 4.26 -6.57 17.50
CA SER A 101 4.28 -5.91 18.82
C SER A 101 3.07 -6.25 19.72
N LYS A 102 1.98 -6.74 19.14
CA LYS A 102 0.76 -7.13 19.87
C LYS A 102 0.80 -8.60 20.28
N LYS A 103 0.17 -8.93 21.42
CA LYS A 103 0.07 -10.30 21.96
C LYS A 103 -0.52 -11.31 20.97
N VAL A 104 -1.51 -10.89 20.19
CA VAL A 104 -2.12 -11.70 19.14
C VAL A 104 -1.48 -11.33 17.81
N ALA A 105 -1.00 -12.33 17.09
CA ALA A 105 -0.38 -12.12 15.78
C ALA A 105 -1.38 -11.54 14.75
N PRO A 106 -0.89 -10.76 13.76
CA PRO A 106 -1.68 -10.41 12.59
C PRO A 106 -2.12 -11.66 11.83
N GLU A 107 -3.26 -11.58 11.16
CA GLU A 107 -3.77 -12.63 10.27
C GLU A 107 -3.18 -12.53 8.87
N ALA A 108 -2.86 -11.30 8.45
CA ALA A 108 -2.16 -11.00 7.21
C ALA A 108 -1.20 -9.83 7.40
N VAL A 109 -0.08 -9.85 6.68
CA VAL A 109 0.87 -8.75 6.59
C VAL A 109 1.02 -8.38 5.12
N VAL A 110 0.62 -7.16 4.76
CA VAL A 110 0.86 -6.59 3.43
C VAL A 110 2.31 -6.12 3.36
N MET A 111 3.09 -6.59 2.39
CA MET A 111 4.46 -6.13 2.18
C MET A 111 4.56 -5.18 0.99
N ILE A 112 5.23 -4.04 1.18
CA ILE A 112 5.48 -3.03 0.13
C ILE A 112 6.96 -2.67 0.08
N GLY A 113 7.66 -3.04 -0.99
CA GLY A 113 9.00 -2.55 -1.27
C GLY A 113 9.72 -3.25 -2.40
#